data_AF-A0A4Y8S7M5-F1
#
_entry.id   AF-A0A4Y8S7M5-F1
#
_cell.length_a   1.000
_cell.length_b   1.000
_cell.length_c   1.000
_cell.angle_alpha   90.00
_cell.angle_beta   90.00
_cell.angle_gamma   90.00
#
_symmetry.space_group_name_H-M   'P 1'
#
loop_
_entity.id
_entity.type
_entity.pdbx_description
1 polymer ?
#
loop_
_entity_poly.entity_id
_entity_poly.type
_entity_poly.pdbx_seq_one_letter_code
_entity_poly.pdbx_strand_id
1 'polypeptide(L)'
;MDDPKKFEVELNGQIVQVSGHTVKSARVYHVVYPNSKPPLNITIAEDADGLNFWTSLPEGRQEEAEFAGKVIAAYIREYRRNQLCATTTDKKLPAPSLFD
;
A
#
# COMPACT_ATOMS: atom_id res chain seq x y z
N MET A 1 11.15 -7.38 -3.78
CA MET A 1 10.42 -6.58 -2.77
C MET A 1 8.96 -6.92 -2.94
N ASP A 2 8.43 -7.74 -2.06
CA ASP A 2 7.07 -8.27 -2.09
C ASP A 2 6.10 -7.27 -1.47
N ASP A 3 5.96 -6.11 -2.11
CA ASP A 3 4.93 -5.14 -1.75
C ASP A 3 3.55 -5.66 -2.24
N PRO A 4 2.48 -5.55 -1.44
CA PRO A 4 1.16 -6.02 -1.83
C PRO A 4 0.68 -5.23 -3.05
N LYS A 5 0.44 -5.94 -4.17
CA LYS A 5 -0.04 -5.32 -5.41
C LYS A 5 -1.41 -4.68 -5.26
N LYS A 6 -2.25 -5.21 -4.36
CA LYS A 6 -3.59 -4.69 -4.06
C LYS A 6 -3.89 -4.87 -2.58
N PHE A 7 -4.44 -3.85 -1.95
CA PHE A 7 -4.84 -3.86 -0.54
C PHE A 7 -5.94 -2.82 -0.31
N GLU A 8 -6.61 -2.90 0.82
CA GLU A 8 -7.67 -1.97 1.22
C GLU A 8 -7.18 -1.12 2.39
N VAL A 9 -7.50 0.17 2.36
CA VAL A 9 -7.19 1.10 3.46
C VAL A 9 -8.39 1.97 3.76
N GLU A 10 -8.49 2.45 4.99
CA GLU A 10 -9.50 3.42 5.38
C GLU A 10 -8.99 4.84 5.09
N LEU A 11 -9.65 5.55 4.18
CA LEU A 11 -9.42 6.98 3.94
C LEU A 11 -10.67 7.75 4.32
N ASN A 12 -10.55 8.72 5.24
CA ASN A 12 -11.66 9.55 5.70
C ASN A 12 -12.90 8.75 6.13
N GLY A 13 -12.71 7.61 6.81
CA GLY A 13 -13.80 6.75 7.27
C GLY A 13 -14.46 5.91 6.17
N GLN A 14 -13.85 5.85 4.98
CA GLN A 14 -14.31 5.01 3.87
C GLN A 14 -13.22 3.99 3.51
N ILE A 15 -13.60 2.72 3.41
CA ILE A 15 -12.70 1.68 2.89
C ILE A 15 -12.54 1.90 1.39
N VAL A 16 -11.30 2.12 0.96
CA VAL A 16 -10.93 2.30 -0.45
C VAL A 16 -9.98 1.19 -0.86
N GLN A 17 -10.06 0.81 -2.14
CA GLN A 17 -9.18 -0.20 -2.70
C GLN A 17 -7.97 0.47 -3.35
N VAL A 18 -6.77 0.10 -2.92
CA VAL A 18 -5.50 0.63 -3.44
C VAL A 18 -4.78 -0.46 -4.23
N SER A 19 -4.34 -0.14 -5.43
CA SER A 19 -3.52 -1.02 -6.27
C SER A 19 -2.17 -0.37 -6.56
N GLY A 20 -1.09 -0.99 -6.10
CA GLY A 20 0.27 -0.55 -6.36
C GLY A 20 0.80 -1.08 -7.70
N HIS A 21 1.35 -0.19 -8.51
CA HIS A 21 1.94 -0.46 -9.80
C HIS A 21 3.33 0.19 -9.88
N THR A 22 4.32 -0.57 -10.32
CA THR A 22 5.65 -0.03 -10.64
C THR A 22 5.73 0.22 -12.13
N VAL A 23 5.89 1.48 -12.54
CA VAL A 23 6.00 1.88 -13.95
C VAL A 23 7.42 2.40 -14.19
N LYS A 24 8.23 1.62 -14.93
CA LYS A 24 9.68 1.82 -15.15
C LYS A 24 10.47 1.87 -13.82
N SER A 25 10.44 3.01 -13.15
CA SER A 25 11.12 3.28 -11.88
C SER A 25 10.24 4.04 -10.87
N ALA A 26 9.05 4.47 -11.29
CA ALA A 26 8.10 5.19 -10.44
C ALA A 26 7.09 4.23 -9.82
N ARG A 27 6.74 4.47 -8.55
CA ARG A 27 5.67 3.75 -7.84
C ARG A 27 4.38 4.55 -7.90
N VAL A 28 3.42 4.03 -8.64
CA VAL A 28 2.09 4.59 -8.80
C VAL A 28 1.11 3.74 -7.99
N TYR A 29 0.26 4.39 -7.22
CA TYR A 29 -0.81 3.77 -6.45
C TYR A 29 -2.15 4.27 -6.99
N HIS A 30 -2.96 3.34 -7.46
CA HIS A 30 -4.30 3.60 -7.95
C HIS A 30 -5.30 3.39 -6.82
N VAL A 31 -5.97 4.45 -6.38
CA VAL A 31 -6.97 4.45 -5.31
C VAL A 31 -8.36 4.49 -5.93
N VAL A 32 -9.14 3.44 -5.70
CA VAL A 32 -10.52 3.31 -6.15
C VAL A 32 -11.44 3.50 -4.95
N TYR A 33 -12.30 4.51 -5.05
CA TYR A 33 -13.34 4.78 -4.06
C TYR A 33 -14.60 3.97 -4.39
N PRO A 34 -15.28 3.38 -3.38
CA PRO A 34 -16.51 2.63 -3.61
C PRO A 34 -17.74 3.53 -3.82
N ASN A 35 -17.71 4.78 -3.33
CA ASN A 35 -18.63 5.80 -3.81
C ASN A 35 -18.14 6.25 -5.19
N SER A 36 -19.04 6.48 -6.15
CA SER A 36 -18.81 6.90 -7.55
C SER A 36 -17.93 8.15 -7.80
N LYS A 37 -17.15 8.58 -6.81
CA LYS A 37 -15.99 9.45 -6.94
C LYS A 37 -15.01 8.88 -7.97
N PRO A 38 -14.40 9.76 -8.77
CA PRO A 38 -13.38 9.33 -9.72
C PRO A 38 -12.14 8.82 -8.96
N PRO A 39 -11.48 7.78 -9.48
CA PRO A 39 -10.30 7.19 -8.86
C PRO A 39 -9.18 8.22 -8.76
N LEU A 40 -8.35 8.07 -7.74
CA LEU A 40 -7.20 8.92 -7.49
C LEU A 40 -5.93 8.12 -7.75
N ASN A 41 -5.13 8.54 -8.73
CA ASN A 41 -3.78 8.01 -8.84
C ASN A 41 -2.86 8.89 -8.02
N ILE A 42 -2.03 8.27 -7.20
CA ILE A 42 -0.97 8.97 -6.48
C ILE A 42 0.37 8.32 -6.80
N THR A 43 1.43 9.09 -6.80
CA THR A 43 2.79 8.60 -7.00
C THR A 43 3.72 9.29 -6.03
N ILE A 44 4.87 8.67 -5.80
CA ILE A 44 5.99 9.33 -5.14
C ILE A 44 6.77 10.06 -6.23
N ALA A 45 6.92 11.37 -6.07
CA ALA A 45 7.76 12.23 -6.90
C ALA A 45 8.94 12.74 -6.06
N GLU A 46 10.04 13.06 -6.72
CA GLU A 46 11.22 13.65 -6.10
C GLU A 46 11.27 15.14 -6.50
N ASP A 47 11.44 16.02 -5.52
CA ASP A 47 11.62 17.45 -5.76
C ASP A 47 13.07 17.80 -6.11
N ALA A 48 13.34 19.04 -6.50
CA ALA A 48 14.67 19.55 -6.85
C ALA A 48 15.71 19.35 -5.73
N ASP A 49 15.27 19.32 -4.47
CA ASP A 49 16.09 19.05 -3.28
C ASP A 49 16.36 17.55 -3.02
N GLY A 50 15.85 16.64 -3.85
CA GLY A 50 15.96 15.19 -3.66
C GLY A 50 14.99 14.63 -2.62
N LEU A 51 13.98 15.41 -2.22
CA LEU A 51 12.97 15.01 -1.25
C LEU A 51 11.81 14.30 -1.94
N ASN A 52 11.45 13.11 -1.42
CA ASN A 52 10.33 12.33 -1.93
C ASN A 52 9.01 12.83 -1.32
N PHE A 53 8.07 13.23 -2.17
CA PHE A 53 6.73 13.68 -1.79
C PHE A 53 5.64 12.91 -2.53
N TRP A 54 4.45 12.86 -1.93
CA TRP A 54 3.28 12.24 -2.54
C TRP A 54 2.56 13.26 -3.42
N THR A 55 2.27 12.88 -4.65
CA THR A 55 1.57 13.75 -5.63
C THR A 55 0.45 13.00 -6.34
N SER A 56 -0.56 13.71 -6.81
CA SER A 56 -1.72 13.16 -7.52
C SER A 56 -1.58 13.26 -9.04
N LEU A 57 -2.17 12.31 -9.77
CA LEU A 57 -2.31 12.32 -11.23
C LEU A 57 -3.77 12.02 -11.62
N PRO A 58 -4.59 13.00 -12.06
CA PRO A 58 -4.28 14.39 -12.44
C PRO A 58 -3.97 15.33 -11.27
N GLU A 59 -3.28 16.43 -11.56
CA GLU A 59 -2.99 17.51 -10.61
C GLU A 59 -4.28 18.20 -10.14
N GLY A 60 -4.26 18.75 -8.92
CA GLY A 60 -5.42 19.39 -8.28
C GLY A 60 -6.03 18.59 -7.13
N ARG A 61 -5.45 17.43 -6.78
CA ARG A 61 -5.82 16.62 -5.62
C ARG A 61 -4.63 16.32 -4.70
N GLN A 62 -3.73 17.30 -4.58
CA GLN A 62 -2.49 17.14 -3.83
C GLN A 62 -2.75 16.88 -2.33
N GLU A 63 -3.72 17.58 -1.73
CA GLU A 63 -4.13 17.35 -0.34
C GLU A 63 -4.62 15.90 -0.12
N GLU A 64 -5.44 15.39 -1.04
CA GLU A 64 -5.90 14.00 -1.00
C GLU A 64 -4.75 13.01 -1.21
N ALA A 65 -3.80 13.33 -2.10
CA ALA A 65 -2.64 12.49 -2.34
C ALA A 65 -1.67 12.44 -1.17
N GLU A 66 -1.42 13.56 -0.49
CA GLU A 66 -0.63 13.58 0.74
C GLU A 66 -1.30 12.78 1.85
N PHE A 67 -2.61 12.94 2.01
CA PHE A 67 -3.37 12.21 3.01
C PHE A 67 -3.36 10.70 2.72
N ALA A 68 -3.74 10.32 1.49
CA ALA A 68 -3.75 8.93 1.04
C ALA A 68 -2.34 8.32 1.10
N GLY A 69 -1.33 9.07 0.68
CA GLY A 69 0.07 8.68 0.70
C GLY A 69 0.59 8.38 2.10
N LYS A 70 0.23 9.20 3.11
CA LYS A 70 0.56 8.95 4.52
C LYS A 70 -0.06 7.64 5.02
N VAL A 71 -1.33 7.40 4.72
CA VAL A 71 -2.04 6.16 5.12
C VAL A 71 -1.44 4.94 4.42
N ILE A 72 -1.18 5.02 3.12
CA ILE A 72 -0.56 3.95 2.33
C ILE A 72 0.86 3.65 2.85
N ALA A 73 1.67 4.68 3.12
CA ALA A 73 3.01 4.52 3.68
C ALA A 73 2.97 3.84 5.06
N ALA A 74 2.04 4.25 5.91
CA ALA A 74 1.83 3.63 7.23
C ALA A 74 1.42 2.15 7.09
N TYR A 75 0.46 1.86 6.21
CA TYR A 75 0.01 0.50 5.92
C TYR A 75 1.15 -0.37 5.41
N ILE A 76 1.91 0.08 4.42
CA ILE A 76 3.04 -0.70 3.86
C ILE A 76 4.13 -0.92 4.93
N ARG A 77 4.42 0.10 5.74
CA ARG A 77 5.38 -0.02 6.85
C ARG A 77 4.92 -1.05 7.87
N GLU A 78 3.65 -1.03 8.23
CA GLU A 78 3.06 -1.99 9.15
C GLU A 78 2.99 -3.40 8.57
N TYR A 79 2.56 -3.53 7.31
CA TYR A 79 2.55 -4.78 6.59
C TYR A 79 3.93 -5.45 6.58
N ARG A 80 4.99 -4.67 6.32
CA ARG A 80 6.38 -5.14 6.40
C ARG A 80 6.77 -5.55 7.83
N ARG A 81 6.37 -4.79 8.85
CA ARG A 81 6.61 -5.17 10.27
C ARG A 81 5.87 -6.46 10.63
N ASN A 82 4.63 -6.62 10.20
CA ASN A 82 3.84 -7.82 10.49
C ASN A 82 4.33 -9.03 9.70
N GLN A 83 4.83 -8.86 8.47
CA GLN A 83 5.53 -9.93 7.75
C GLN A 83 6.82 -10.37 8.48
N LEU A 84 7.54 -9.44 9.11
CA LEU A 84 8.68 -9.77 9.98
C LEU A 84 8.22 -10.58 11.22
N CYS A 85 7.03 -10.32 11.77
CA CYS A 85 6.47 -11.11 12.86
C CYS A 85 5.86 -12.47 12.42
N ALA A 86 5.44 -12.61 11.16
CA ALA A 86 4.91 -13.88 10.64
C ALA A 86 6.01 -14.93 10.37
N THR A 87 7.29 -14.55 10.38
CA THR A 87 8.40 -15.51 10.18
C THR A 87 8.79 -16.25 11.47
N THR A 88 8.00 -16.14 12.55
CA THR A 88 8.17 -16.95 13.77
C THR A 88 6.90 -17.70 14.16
N THR A 89 5.99 -18.02 13.24
CA THR A 89 4.91 -19.01 13.47
C THR A 89 4.38 -19.53 12.13
N ASP A 90 5.12 -20.45 11.51
CA ASP A 90 4.62 -21.56 10.66
C ASP A 90 5.89 -22.30 10.19
N LYS A 91 6.34 -23.42 10.77
CA LYS A 91 5.68 -24.73 10.82
C LYS A 91 6.24 -25.55 11.98
N LYS A 92 5.42 -25.84 12.98
CA LYS A 92 5.48 -27.14 13.66
C LYS A 92 4.13 -27.79 13.44
N LEU A 93 3.95 -28.35 12.23
CA LEU A 93 2.97 -29.39 12.01
C LEU A 93 3.30 -30.51 13.01
N PRO A 94 2.41 -30.92 13.93
CA PRO A 94 2.56 -32.23 14.54
C PRO A 94 2.40 -33.24 13.41
N ALA A 95 3.45 -34.00 13.12
CA ALA A 95 3.36 -35.14 12.23
C ALA A 95 2.20 -36.04 12.71
N PRO A 96 1.30 -36.51 11.83
CA PRO A 96 0.42 -37.59 12.21
C PRO A 96 1.29 -38.81 12.50
N SER A 97 1.27 -39.24 13.76
CA SER A 97 1.82 -40.51 14.21
C SER A 97 1.17 -41.63 13.39
N LEU A 98 1.94 -42.19 12.47
CA LEU A 98 1.56 -43.34 11.66
C LEU A 98 2.72 -44.33 11.61
N PHE A 99 3.15 -44.83 12.77
CA PHE A 99 3.80 -46.13 12.89
C PHE A 99 3.45 -46.71 14.27
N ASP A 100 2.80 -47.87 14.22
CA ASP A 100 2.66 -48.88 15.26
C ASP A 100 4.01 -49.61 15.43
#